data_AF-A0A8B6F0D4-F1
#
_entry.id   AF-A0A8B6F0D4-F1
#
_cell.length_a   1.000
_cell.length_b   1.000
_cell.length_c   1.000
_cell.angle_alpha   90.00
_cell.angle_beta   90.00
_cell.angle_gamma   90.00
#
_symmetry.space_group_name_H-M   'P 1'
#
loop_
_entity.id
_entity.type
_entity.pdbx_description
1 polymer ?
#
loop_
_entity_poly.entity_id
_entity_poly.type
_entity_poly.pdbx_seq_one_letter_code
_entity_poly.pdbx_strand_id
1 'polypeptide(L)'
;MVVNVRYNSCFVIIVCVLISGTASLTCLSCSDNLAQPHDCNRVTRCGDHEKCFTDRFVTDDGHYYFKVGCRDIDMCVNPIAVGRRRDITLCSDCCNSTLCNADQHCGSRGINLRGGNLCYNCQTGTLRPDDCNTITLCSSQQSCQIQQISTFIGESRWKSGCQENTKCLSIQKNNTISCKDHCCNSSLCNNHCPRPPSPPKIVNITWTPNTIHFGDDVSLSCITTGNPHPKTEFLFLHSGDVNNLVASPSSGILKITKFSRNNDGLYRCVATNVLGHDQVQFKIDGIL
;
A
#
# COMPACT_ATOMS: atom_id res chain seq x y z
N MET A 1 36.84 42.62 -28.44
CA MET A 1 35.36 42.58 -28.50
C MET A 1 34.89 41.53 -27.52
N VAL A 2 34.23 41.94 -26.43
CA VAL A 2 33.66 41.03 -25.43
C VAL A 2 32.22 40.76 -25.84
N VAL A 3 31.90 39.53 -26.21
CA VAL A 3 30.53 39.12 -26.55
C VAL A 3 29.87 38.64 -25.26
N ASN A 4 28.96 39.44 -24.73
CA ASN A 4 28.09 39.10 -23.60
C ASN A 4 26.90 38.30 -24.15
N VAL A 5 26.85 36.99 -23.89
CA VAL A 5 25.67 36.16 -24.19
C VAL A 5 24.85 36.03 -22.91
N ARG A 6 23.69 36.70 -22.85
CA ARG A 6 22.71 36.53 -21.76
C ARG A 6 21.94 35.23 -21.98
N TYR A 7 22.06 34.29 -21.06
CA TYR A 7 21.17 33.12 -20.99
C TYR A 7 19.87 33.50 -20.27
N ASN A 8 18.75 33.42 -20.96
CA ASN A 8 17.41 33.52 -20.37
C ASN A 8 17.06 32.15 -19.73
N SER A 9 16.97 32.11 -18.41
CA SER A 9 16.52 30.92 -17.67
C SER A 9 14.98 30.85 -17.71
N CYS A 10 14.43 30.00 -18.57
CA CYS A 10 13.05 29.54 -18.45
C CYS A 10 12.98 28.43 -17.39
N PHE A 11 12.50 28.76 -16.18
CA PHE A 11 12.16 27.77 -15.17
C PHE A 11 10.91 27.01 -15.61
N VAL A 12 11.09 25.80 -16.15
CA VAL A 12 10.00 24.84 -16.34
C VAL A 12 9.85 24.08 -15.01
N ILE A 13 8.81 24.43 -14.24
CA ILE A 13 8.45 23.71 -13.03
C ILE A 13 7.77 22.41 -13.46
N ILE A 14 8.55 21.33 -13.60
CA ILE A 14 8.02 19.99 -13.87
C ILE A 14 7.57 19.40 -12.53
N VAL A 15 6.25 19.35 -12.34
CA VAL A 15 5.62 18.67 -11.21
C VAL A 15 5.81 17.16 -11.38
N CYS A 16 6.79 16.59 -10.68
CA CYS A 16 7.00 15.15 -10.61
C CYS A 16 5.85 14.49 -9.84
N VAL A 17 4.97 13.79 -10.55
CA VAL A 17 3.98 12.90 -9.94
C VAL A 17 4.70 11.64 -9.45
N LEU A 18 4.85 11.54 -8.13
CA LEU A 18 5.38 10.38 -7.42
C LEU A 18 4.38 9.22 -7.51
N ILE A 19 4.59 8.27 -8.42
CA ILE A 19 3.89 6.98 -8.36
C ILE A 19 4.67 6.10 -7.38
N SER A 20 4.39 6.31 -6.09
CA SER A 20 4.75 5.39 -5.02
C SER A 20 3.98 4.09 -5.25
N GLY A 21 4.60 2.91 -5.07
CA GLY A 21 3.85 1.65 -5.02
C GLY A 21 2.69 1.81 -4.03
N THR A 22 1.47 1.84 -4.55
CA THR A 22 0.28 2.20 -3.79
C THR A 22 0.03 1.09 -2.79
N ALA A 23 0.09 1.42 -1.50
CA ALA A 23 -0.53 0.58 -0.49
C ALA A 23 -2.01 0.46 -0.88
N SER A 24 -2.49 -0.76 -1.11
CA SER A 24 -3.87 -0.99 -1.56
C SER A 24 -4.86 -0.36 -0.57
N LEU A 25 -5.66 0.60 -1.03
CA LEU A 25 -6.64 1.30 -0.22
C LEU A 25 -7.68 0.29 0.31
N THR A 26 -7.93 0.30 1.61
CA THR A 26 -8.94 -0.58 2.24
C THR A 26 -10.09 0.24 2.76
N CYS A 27 -11.32 -0.10 2.39
CA CYS A 27 -12.53 0.65 2.74
C CYS A 27 -13.58 -0.26 3.37
N LEU A 28 -14.51 0.32 4.14
CA LEU A 28 -15.75 -0.38 4.51
C LEU A 28 -16.56 -0.69 3.25
N SER A 29 -17.11 -1.90 3.16
CA SER A 29 -17.91 -2.34 2.02
C SER A 29 -18.98 -3.33 2.46
N CYS A 30 -20.23 -2.87 2.48
CA CYS A 30 -21.40 -3.66 2.83
C CYS A 30 -22.48 -3.49 1.75
N SER A 31 -23.17 -4.58 1.43
CA SER A 31 -24.23 -4.58 0.42
C SER A 31 -25.58 -4.10 0.95
N ASP A 32 -25.75 -4.12 2.27
CA ASP A 32 -26.99 -3.77 2.95
C ASP A 32 -27.09 -2.25 3.18
N ASN A 33 -28.32 -1.74 3.30
CA ASN A 33 -28.58 -0.37 3.69
C ASN A 33 -28.24 -0.19 5.19
N LEU A 34 -27.36 0.75 5.51
CA LEU A 34 -26.86 0.94 6.87
C LEU A 34 -27.55 2.12 7.57
N ALA A 35 -27.81 1.99 8.87
CA ALA A 35 -28.27 3.13 9.68
C ALA A 35 -27.12 4.13 9.93
N GLN A 36 -25.90 3.62 10.13
CA GLN A 36 -24.66 4.39 10.11
C GLN A 36 -23.55 3.63 9.37
N PRO A 37 -22.60 4.32 8.73
CA PRO A 37 -21.45 3.69 8.07
C PRO A 37 -20.68 2.70 8.94
N HIS A 38 -20.50 3.03 10.23
CA HIS A 38 -19.76 2.19 11.19
C HIS A 38 -20.51 0.93 11.64
N ASP A 39 -21.78 0.75 11.27
CA ASP A 39 -22.49 -0.52 11.49
C ASP A 39 -21.98 -1.61 10.52
N CYS A 40 -21.24 -1.22 9.48
CA CYS A 40 -20.55 -2.14 8.59
C CYS A 40 -19.28 -2.70 9.25
N ASN A 41 -19.18 -4.02 9.32
CA ASN A 41 -18.01 -4.73 9.85
C ASN A 41 -17.21 -5.47 8.77
N ARG A 42 -17.48 -5.17 7.49
CA ARG A 42 -16.81 -5.77 6.34
C ARG A 42 -15.94 -4.75 5.62
N VAL A 43 -14.79 -5.21 5.17
CA VAL A 43 -13.82 -4.42 4.43
C VAL A 43 -13.51 -5.04 3.08
N THR A 44 -13.05 -4.22 2.15
CA THR A 44 -12.53 -4.68 0.87
C THR A 44 -11.31 -3.83 0.47
N ARG A 45 -10.46 -4.38 -0.40
CA ARG A 45 -9.38 -3.64 -1.04
C ARG A 45 -9.90 -3.03 -2.32
N CYS A 46 -9.80 -1.71 -2.46
CA CYS A 46 -10.12 -1.01 -3.68
C CYS A 46 -9.00 -1.14 -4.70
N GLY A 47 -9.35 -1.10 -5.98
CA GLY A 47 -8.39 -0.98 -7.07
C GLY A 47 -7.69 0.38 -7.07
N ASP A 48 -6.59 0.49 -7.81
CA ASP A 48 -5.82 1.74 -7.93
C ASP A 48 -6.62 2.90 -8.56
N HIS A 49 -7.70 2.58 -9.26
CA HIS A 49 -8.63 3.53 -9.89
C HIS A 49 -9.89 3.81 -9.04
N GLU A 50 -9.90 3.37 -7.79
CA GLU A 50 -11.05 3.48 -6.91
C GLU A 50 -10.74 4.26 -5.63
N LYS A 51 -11.77 4.84 -5.02
CA LYS A 51 -11.74 5.50 -3.72
C LYS A 51 -12.82 4.94 -2.79
N CYS A 52 -12.63 5.09 -1.49
CA CYS A 52 -13.71 4.86 -0.55
C CYS A 52 -14.82 5.87 -0.79
N PHE A 53 -16.08 5.45 -0.72
CA PHE A 53 -17.22 6.35 -0.76
C PHE A 53 -18.18 6.16 0.41
N THR A 54 -18.94 7.22 0.69
CA THR A 54 -20.08 7.24 1.60
C THR A 54 -21.22 7.98 0.90
N ASP A 55 -22.31 7.27 0.60
CA ASP A 55 -23.55 7.86 0.09
C ASP A 55 -24.59 7.87 1.22
N ARG A 56 -25.28 9.00 1.40
CA ARG A 56 -26.49 9.11 2.24
C ARG A 56 -27.68 9.34 1.34
N PHE A 57 -28.73 8.55 1.51
CA PHE A 57 -29.93 8.62 0.70
C PHE A 57 -31.19 8.45 1.55
N VAL A 58 -32.32 8.84 0.98
CA VAL A 58 -33.66 8.63 1.56
C VAL A 58 -34.42 7.66 0.66
N THR A 59 -35.03 6.66 1.28
CA THR A 59 -35.92 5.68 0.63
C THR A 59 -37.32 6.26 0.46
N ASP A 60 -38.17 5.59 -0.33
CA ASP A 60 -39.54 6.03 -0.60
C ASP A 60 -40.44 6.10 0.64
N ASP A 61 -40.15 5.29 1.66
CA ASP A 61 -40.75 5.32 2.99
C ASP A 61 -40.28 6.49 3.89
N GLY A 62 -39.34 7.32 3.41
CA GLY A 62 -38.83 8.49 4.13
C GLY A 62 -37.73 8.21 5.15
N HIS A 63 -37.21 6.99 5.21
CA HIS A 63 -36.08 6.63 6.08
C HIS A 63 -34.73 6.95 5.44
N TYR A 64 -33.75 7.30 6.28
CA TYR A 64 -32.39 7.63 5.84
C TYR A 64 -31.46 6.44 6.00
N TYR A 65 -30.66 6.17 4.97
CA TYR A 65 -29.69 5.10 4.97
C TYR A 65 -28.36 5.53 4.36
N PHE A 66 -27.32 4.74 4.66
CA PHE A 66 -25.98 4.91 4.12
C PHE A 66 -25.57 3.71 3.26
N LYS A 67 -24.78 3.99 2.22
CA LYS A 67 -24.04 3.01 1.44
C LYS A 67 -22.56 3.35 1.47
N VAL A 68 -21.72 2.33 1.57
CA VAL A 68 -20.27 2.46 1.66
C VAL A 68 -19.60 1.39 0.81
N GLY A 69 -18.46 1.71 0.22
CA GLY A 69 -17.69 0.77 -0.59
C GLY A 69 -16.53 1.44 -1.30
N CYS A 70 -16.07 0.78 -2.37
CA CYS A 70 -15.18 1.34 -3.37
C CYS A 70 -15.99 1.84 -4.56
N ARG A 71 -15.59 2.96 -5.14
CA ARG A 71 -16.11 3.41 -6.44
C ARG A 71 -15.00 4.03 -7.27
N ASP A 72 -15.19 4.04 -8.58
CA ASP A 72 -14.26 4.67 -9.52
C ASP A 72 -14.06 6.16 -9.21
N ILE A 73 -12.82 6.64 -9.35
CA ILE A 73 -12.44 8.04 -9.10
C ILE A 73 -13.31 9.02 -9.89
N ASP A 74 -13.73 8.69 -11.11
CA ASP A 74 -14.56 9.57 -11.95
C ASP A 74 -15.93 9.83 -11.32
N MET A 75 -16.49 8.84 -10.60
CA MET A 75 -17.75 8.99 -9.88
C MET A 75 -17.65 9.94 -8.68
N CYS A 76 -16.44 10.18 -8.17
CA CYS A 76 -16.21 11.11 -7.06
C CYS A 76 -16.09 12.57 -7.52
N VAL A 77 -15.64 12.79 -8.76
CA VAL A 77 -15.47 14.14 -9.32
C VAL A 77 -16.76 14.61 -9.97
N ASN A 78 -17.40 13.72 -10.73
CA ASN A 78 -18.65 13.98 -11.41
C ASN A 78 -19.69 12.96 -10.94
N PRO A 79 -20.37 13.21 -9.80
CA PRO A 79 -21.42 12.32 -9.34
C PRO A 79 -22.55 12.34 -10.37
N ILE A 80 -22.56 11.37 -11.28
CA ILE A 80 -23.70 11.13 -12.15
C ILE A 80 -24.83 10.76 -11.20
N ALA A 81 -25.91 11.53 -11.23
CA ALA A 81 -27.15 11.19 -10.53
C ALA A 81 -27.76 9.93 -11.17
N VAL A 82 -27.18 8.76 -10.92
CA VAL A 82 -27.70 7.46 -11.35
C VAL A 82 -28.78 7.05 -10.35
N GLY A 83 -29.89 7.77 -10.39
CA GLY A 83 -31.10 7.37 -9.68
C GLY A 83 -31.85 6.31 -10.49
N ARG A 84 -31.79 5.04 -10.07
CA ARG A 84 -32.93 4.14 -10.27
C ARG A 84 -34.08 4.74 -9.46
N ARG A 85 -35.23 4.96 -10.11
CA ARG A 85 -36.43 5.74 -9.72
C ARG A 85 -37.10 5.49 -8.32
N ARG A 86 -36.38 5.12 -7.24
CA ARG A 86 -36.97 4.97 -5.88
C ARG A 86 -36.17 5.62 -4.74
N ASP A 87 -34.85 5.64 -4.81
CA ASP A 87 -34.00 6.21 -3.75
C ASP A 87 -33.43 7.57 -4.17
N ILE A 88 -33.52 8.58 -3.29
CA ILE A 88 -32.97 9.92 -3.55
C ILE A 88 -31.66 10.08 -2.77
N THR A 89 -30.53 10.15 -3.49
CA THR A 89 -29.23 10.44 -2.89
C THR A 89 -29.17 11.89 -2.43
N LEU A 90 -28.95 12.10 -1.14
CA LEU A 90 -28.88 13.41 -0.48
C LEU A 90 -27.44 13.91 -0.36
N CYS A 91 -26.49 12.99 -0.24
CA CYS A 91 -25.06 13.28 -0.15
C CYS A 91 -24.27 12.11 -0.73
N SER A 92 -23.17 12.44 -1.40
CA SER A 92 -22.17 11.49 -1.85
C SER A 92 -20.80 12.11 -1.60
N ASP A 93 -19.93 11.38 -0.93
CA ASP A 93 -18.60 11.85 -0.58
C ASP A 93 -17.56 10.73 -0.79
N CYS A 94 -16.33 11.12 -1.10
CA CYS A 94 -15.23 10.21 -1.36
C CYS A 94 -13.96 10.61 -0.61
N CYS A 95 -13.20 9.61 -0.17
CA CYS A 95 -12.00 9.81 0.62
C CYS A 95 -10.90 8.78 0.28
N ASN A 96 -9.66 9.05 0.70
CA ASN A 96 -8.46 8.38 0.20
C ASN A 96 -7.58 7.75 1.30
N SER A 97 -8.07 7.65 2.54
CA SER A 97 -7.38 6.97 3.63
C SER A 97 -8.09 5.67 4.03
N THR A 98 -7.34 4.74 4.62
CA THR A 98 -7.88 3.45 5.07
C THR A 98 -9.06 3.63 6.02
N LEU A 99 -10.18 2.98 5.70
CA LEU A 99 -11.46 3.07 6.42
C LEU A 99 -12.02 4.48 6.60
N CYS A 100 -11.61 5.44 5.77
CA CYS A 100 -12.09 6.83 5.89
C CYS A 100 -13.61 6.96 5.72
N ASN A 101 -14.23 6.05 4.98
CA ASN A 101 -15.68 6.00 4.81
C ASN A 101 -16.43 5.50 6.06
N ALA A 102 -15.73 5.23 7.16
CA ALA A 102 -16.28 5.00 8.49
C ALA A 102 -16.42 6.28 9.33
N ASP A 103 -15.72 7.36 8.93
CA ASP A 103 -15.68 8.63 9.64
C ASP A 103 -16.78 9.59 9.17
N GLN A 104 -16.75 10.83 9.67
CA GLN A 104 -17.81 11.87 9.63
C GLN A 104 -18.14 12.44 8.22
N HIS A 105 -18.33 11.58 7.22
CA HIS A 105 -18.74 11.94 5.87
C HIS A 105 -20.27 11.91 5.76
N CYS A 106 -20.84 12.81 4.96
CA CYS A 106 -22.30 12.94 4.80
C CYS A 106 -23.09 13.09 6.13
N GLY A 107 -22.47 13.70 7.15
CA GLY A 107 -23.08 13.91 8.47
C GLY A 107 -23.23 12.65 9.31
N SER A 108 -22.49 11.58 8.99
CA SER A 108 -22.39 10.37 9.82
C SER A 108 -21.63 10.64 11.13
N ARG A 109 -21.78 9.74 12.09
CA ARG A 109 -20.93 9.70 13.29
C ARG A 109 -19.73 8.80 13.00
N GLY A 110 -18.52 9.30 13.28
CA GLY A 110 -17.30 8.51 13.14
C GLY A 110 -17.15 7.43 14.21
N ILE A 111 -16.18 6.53 14.00
CA ILE A 111 -15.90 5.44 14.94
C ILE A 111 -15.23 6.01 16.21
N ASN A 112 -15.82 5.76 17.37
CA ASN A 112 -15.16 6.06 18.64
C ASN A 112 -14.36 4.84 19.13
N LEU A 113 -13.05 4.86 18.89
CA LEU A 113 -12.16 3.76 19.25
C LEU A 113 -11.93 3.62 20.76
N ARG A 114 -12.22 4.64 21.59
CA ARG A 114 -11.99 4.66 23.06
C ARG A 114 -10.60 4.14 23.48
N GLY A 115 -9.57 4.40 22.67
CA GLY A 115 -8.19 3.93 22.92
C GLY A 115 -7.93 2.47 22.58
N GLY A 116 -8.87 1.77 21.94
CA GLY A 116 -8.71 0.44 21.36
C GLY A 116 -8.25 0.47 19.90
N ASN A 117 -8.10 -0.72 19.32
CA ASN A 117 -7.69 -0.93 17.93
C ASN A 117 -8.78 -1.63 17.13
N LEU A 118 -8.93 -1.28 15.85
CA LEU A 118 -9.68 -2.10 14.90
C LEU A 118 -8.81 -3.27 14.46
N CYS A 119 -9.31 -4.50 14.50
CA CYS A 119 -8.56 -5.69 14.13
C CYS A 119 -9.38 -6.56 13.18
N TYR A 120 -8.70 -7.30 12.29
CA TYR A 120 -9.36 -8.34 11.51
C TYR A 120 -9.87 -9.44 12.42
N ASN A 121 -11.07 -9.97 12.17
CA ASN A 121 -11.77 -10.91 13.05
C ASN A 121 -12.36 -12.11 12.31
N CYS A 122 -11.51 -13.01 11.84
CA CYS A 122 -11.90 -14.26 11.20
C CYS A 122 -11.63 -15.46 12.11
N GLN A 123 -12.63 -15.87 12.88
CA GLN A 123 -12.50 -16.92 13.90
C GLN A 123 -12.54 -18.35 13.32
N THR A 124 -13.07 -18.53 12.11
CA THR A 124 -13.19 -19.84 11.44
C THR A 124 -11.91 -20.27 10.74
N GLY A 125 -10.96 -19.36 10.53
CA GLY A 125 -9.73 -19.62 9.80
C GLY A 125 -9.88 -19.31 8.30
N THR A 126 -8.93 -18.56 7.75
CA THR A 126 -8.82 -18.27 6.31
C THR A 126 -7.68 -19.04 5.66
N LEU A 127 -7.63 -19.08 4.32
CA LEU A 127 -6.56 -19.72 3.54
C LEU A 127 -5.25 -18.93 3.57
N ARG A 128 -5.32 -17.60 3.69
CA ARG A 128 -4.18 -16.71 3.91
C ARG A 128 -4.53 -15.65 4.95
N PRO A 129 -3.54 -15.09 5.68
CA PRO A 129 -3.74 -13.98 6.60
C PRO A 129 -4.56 -12.81 6.04
N ASP A 130 -4.35 -12.49 4.77
CA ASP A 130 -4.91 -11.32 4.10
C ASP A 130 -6.28 -11.55 3.45
N ASP A 131 -6.76 -12.79 3.43
CA ASP A 131 -8.11 -13.13 2.93
C ASP A 131 -9.21 -12.71 3.92
N CYS A 132 -8.87 -12.36 5.15
CA CYS A 132 -9.85 -11.92 6.13
C CYS A 132 -10.44 -10.56 5.76
N ASN A 133 -11.78 -10.49 5.67
CA ASN A 133 -12.49 -9.28 5.27
C ASN A 133 -13.49 -8.79 6.33
N THR A 134 -13.47 -9.36 7.53
CA THR A 134 -14.28 -8.93 8.67
C THR A 134 -13.40 -8.25 9.69
N ILE A 135 -13.91 -7.17 10.30
CA ILE A 135 -13.20 -6.41 11.33
C ILE A 135 -14.02 -6.31 12.62
N THR A 136 -13.35 -6.01 13.72
CA THR A 136 -13.97 -5.74 15.02
C THR A 136 -13.18 -4.67 15.77
N LEU A 137 -13.85 -3.96 16.68
CA LEU A 137 -13.18 -3.07 17.63
C LEU A 137 -12.72 -3.89 18.85
N CYS A 138 -11.42 -3.88 19.13
CA CYS A 138 -10.86 -4.43 20.36
C CYS A 138 -10.87 -3.37 21.46
N SER A 139 -11.00 -3.81 22.72
CA SER A 139 -10.91 -2.90 23.86
C SER A 139 -9.48 -2.36 24.06
N SER A 140 -9.32 -1.36 24.93
CA SER A 140 -7.99 -0.81 25.28
C SER A 140 -7.06 -1.80 26.00
N GLN A 141 -7.60 -2.91 26.52
CA GLN A 141 -6.84 -3.99 27.17
C GLN A 141 -6.51 -5.15 26.23
N GLN A 142 -6.79 -4.99 24.94
CA GLN A 142 -6.59 -6.00 23.91
C GLN A 142 -5.76 -5.48 22.74
N SER A 143 -4.99 -6.38 22.15
CA SER A 143 -4.23 -6.17 20.92
C SER A 143 -4.76 -7.05 19.80
N CYS A 144 -4.47 -6.67 18.55
CA CYS A 144 -4.80 -7.53 17.41
C CYS A 144 -3.92 -8.78 17.45
N GLN A 145 -4.51 -9.94 17.15
CA GLN A 145 -3.82 -11.23 17.08
C GLN A 145 -4.05 -11.91 15.74
N ILE A 146 -3.03 -12.61 15.27
CA ILE A 146 -3.10 -13.62 14.23
C ILE A 146 -2.52 -14.94 14.76
N GLN A 147 -3.19 -16.06 14.42
CA GLN A 147 -2.82 -17.40 14.85
C GLN A 147 -2.98 -18.39 13.69
N GLN A 148 -1.94 -19.20 13.46
CA GLN A 148 -1.96 -20.30 12.52
C GLN A 148 -2.50 -21.54 13.23
N ILE A 149 -3.57 -22.09 12.69
CA ILE A 149 -4.18 -23.34 13.13
C ILE A 149 -3.98 -24.41 12.06
N SER A 150 -3.95 -25.67 12.46
CA SER A 150 -4.01 -26.80 11.54
C SER A 150 -5.42 -27.39 11.56
N THR A 151 -5.98 -27.68 10.39
CA THR A 151 -7.22 -28.46 10.27
C THR A 151 -6.97 -29.93 10.62
N PHE A 152 -8.04 -30.72 10.72
CA PHE A 152 -7.97 -32.16 10.98
C PHE A 152 -7.19 -32.94 9.89
N ILE A 153 -7.10 -32.40 8.67
CA ILE A 153 -6.32 -32.97 7.56
C ILE A 153 -4.88 -32.44 7.49
N GLY A 154 -4.44 -31.64 8.46
CA GLY A 154 -3.08 -31.08 8.46
C GLY A 154 -2.91 -29.78 7.63
N GLU A 155 -4.00 -29.21 7.13
CA GLU A 155 -3.95 -27.98 6.33
C GLU A 155 -3.82 -26.75 7.22
N SER A 156 -2.91 -25.83 6.88
CA SER A 156 -2.77 -24.56 7.61
C SER A 156 -3.93 -23.59 7.29
N ARG A 157 -4.47 -22.97 8.33
CA ARG A 157 -5.47 -21.90 8.30
C ARG A 157 -5.08 -20.78 9.26
N TRP A 158 -5.58 -19.58 9.04
CA TRP A 158 -5.23 -18.41 9.86
C TRP A 158 -6.45 -17.81 10.53
N LYS A 159 -6.45 -17.77 11.86
CA LYS A 159 -7.44 -17.06 12.65
C LYS A 159 -6.94 -15.69 13.01
N SER A 160 -7.84 -14.73 13.10
CA SER A 160 -7.53 -13.37 13.52
C SER A 160 -8.59 -12.85 14.48
N GLY A 161 -8.22 -11.96 15.40
CA GLY A 161 -9.16 -11.34 16.34
C GLY A 161 -8.47 -10.46 17.38
N CYS A 162 -9.17 -10.24 18.50
CA CYS A 162 -8.66 -9.53 19.67
C CYS A 162 -8.06 -10.49 20.68
N GLN A 163 -6.94 -10.11 21.29
CA GLN A 163 -6.27 -10.88 22.33
C GLN A 163 -5.89 -9.99 23.51
N GLU A 164 -6.24 -10.43 24.72
CA GLU A 164 -5.82 -9.78 25.97
C GLU A 164 -4.32 -9.47 26.01
N ASN A 165 -3.98 -8.26 26.42
CA ASN A 165 -2.60 -7.77 26.47
C ASN A 165 -1.70 -8.68 27.33
N THR A 166 -2.21 -9.22 28.44
CA THR A 166 -1.48 -10.14 29.32
C THR A 166 -1.05 -11.43 28.60
N LYS A 167 -1.93 -11.96 27.74
CA LYS A 167 -1.64 -13.13 26.90
C LYS A 167 -0.68 -12.78 25.76
N CYS A 168 -0.85 -11.62 25.13
CA CYS A 168 0.07 -11.14 24.09
C CYS A 168 1.52 -10.97 24.59
N LEU A 169 1.71 -10.44 25.80
CA LEU A 169 3.04 -10.34 26.42
C LEU A 169 3.68 -11.72 26.62
N SER A 170 2.88 -12.73 26.93
CA SER A 170 3.36 -14.11 27.08
C SER A 170 3.75 -14.73 25.73
N ILE A 171 2.98 -14.45 24.67
CA ILE A 171 3.28 -14.88 23.29
C ILE A 171 4.59 -14.26 22.80
N GLN A 172 4.79 -12.96 23.02
CA GLN A 172 5.99 -12.25 22.58
C GLN A 172 7.27 -12.67 23.33
N LYS A 173 7.16 -13.15 24.58
CA LYS A 173 8.31 -13.69 25.34
C LYS A 173 8.91 -14.96 24.73
N ASN A 174 8.12 -15.75 24.01
CA ASN A 174 8.59 -16.96 23.33
C ASN A 174 9.33 -16.67 22.01
N ASN A 175 9.48 -15.38 21.65
CA ASN A 175 10.32 -14.80 20.58
C ASN A 175 10.31 -15.57 19.24
N THR A 176 9.23 -16.27 18.96
CA THR A 176 9.06 -17.04 17.73
C THR A 176 8.36 -16.13 16.75
N ILE A 177 9.15 -15.45 15.90
CA ILE A 177 8.68 -14.59 14.81
C ILE A 177 8.04 -15.50 13.74
N SER A 178 6.84 -15.98 14.05
CA SER A 178 6.09 -16.95 13.28
C SER A 178 4.60 -16.70 13.47
N CYS A 179 3.82 -17.07 12.47
CA CYS A 179 2.37 -16.99 12.55
C CYS A 179 1.74 -18.03 13.47
N LYS A 180 2.53 -18.87 14.15
CA LYS A 180 2.03 -19.80 15.17
C LYS A 180 1.16 -19.06 16.19
N ASP A 181 1.64 -17.94 16.71
CA ASP A 181 0.88 -16.97 17.50
C ASP A 181 1.59 -15.61 17.44
N HIS A 182 0.90 -14.54 17.04
CA HIS A 182 1.47 -13.20 16.99
C HIS A 182 0.45 -12.13 17.37
N CYS A 183 0.89 -11.16 18.19
CA CYS A 183 0.11 -9.96 18.51
C CYS A 183 0.82 -8.70 18.00
N CYS A 184 0.01 -7.73 17.57
CA CYS A 184 0.44 -6.42 17.09
C CYS A 184 -0.49 -5.31 17.61
N ASN A 185 0.03 -4.08 17.68
CA ASN A 185 -0.57 -2.99 18.48
C ASN A 185 -1.13 -1.83 17.64
N SER A 186 -1.17 -1.96 16.31
CA SER A 186 -1.79 -0.98 15.42
C SER A 186 -3.11 -1.50 14.84
N SER A 187 -3.99 -0.60 14.40
CA SER A 187 -5.22 -1.03 13.75
C SER A 187 -4.93 -1.79 12.45
N LEU A 188 -5.68 -2.87 12.20
CA LEU A 188 -5.64 -3.73 11.03
C LEU A 188 -4.29 -4.43 10.79
N CYS A 189 -3.45 -4.55 11.82
CA CYS A 189 -2.10 -5.10 11.67
C CYS A 189 -2.04 -6.63 11.55
N ASN A 190 -3.13 -7.33 11.89
CA ASN A 190 -3.20 -8.79 11.95
C ASN A 190 -3.69 -9.44 10.65
N ASN A 191 -3.44 -8.82 9.49
CA ASN A 191 -3.69 -9.39 8.16
C ASN A 191 -2.44 -9.93 7.47
N HIS A 192 -1.30 -9.94 8.15
CA HIS A 192 -0.07 -10.53 7.65
C HIS A 192 0.71 -11.16 8.80
N CYS A 193 1.50 -12.16 8.44
CA CYS A 193 2.45 -12.75 9.37
C CYS A 193 3.69 -11.85 9.46
N PRO A 194 4.25 -11.63 10.66
CA PRO A 194 5.59 -11.07 10.76
C PRO A 194 6.55 -12.05 10.08
N ARG A 195 7.32 -11.55 9.12
CA ARG A 195 8.42 -12.33 8.54
C ARG A 195 9.60 -12.27 9.50
N PRO A 196 10.43 -13.32 9.61
CA PRO A 196 11.69 -13.20 10.32
C PRO A 196 12.54 -12.08 9.68
N PRO A 197 13.31 -11.32 10.47
CA PRO A 197 14.25 -10.34 9.93
C PRO A 197 15.23 -11.05 8.99
N SER A 198 15.44 -10.50 7.80
CA SER A 198 16.35 -11.09 6.81
C SER A 198 17.23 -10.03 6.16
N PRO A 199 18.53 -10.32 5.92
CA PRO A 199 19.40 -9.44 5.16
C PRO A 199 18.81 -9.12 3.78
N PRO A 200 19.17 -7.96 3.20
CA PRO A 200 18.70 -7.62 1.87
C PRO A 200 19.31 -8.58 0.85
N LYS A 201 18.56 -8.89 -0.21
CA LYS A 201 19.02 -9.70 -1.33
C LYS A 201 18.42 -9.18 -2.63
N ILE A 202 19.27 -8.90 -3.61
CA ILE A 202 18.88 -8.55 -4.97
C ILE A 202 18.51 -9.86 -5.68
N VAL A 203 17.25 -9.98 -6.09
CA VAL A 203 16.70 -11.16 -6.75
C VAL A 203 16.84 -11.05 -8.26
N ASN A 204 16.61 -9.85 -8.81
CA ASN A 204 16.67 -9.63 -10.25
C ASN A 204 16.91 -8.16 -10.59
N ILE A 205 17.48 -7.91 -11.76
CA ILE A 205 17.57 -6.60 -12.39
C ILE A 205 16.79 -6.66 -13.70
N THR A 206 15.87 -5.73 -13.90
CA THR A 206 15.10 -5.63 -15.13
C THR A 206 15.14 -4.21 -15.67
N TRP A 207 14.88 -4.06 -16.96
CA TRP A 207 14.74 -2.76 -17.59
C TRP A 207 13.70 -2.80 -18.70
N THR A 208 13.04 -1.67 -18.93
CA THR A 208 12.09 -1.49 -20.04
C THR A 208 12.47 -0.24 -20.83
N PRO A 209 12.55 -0.31 -22.18
CA PRO A 209 12.41 -1.51 -23.03
C PRO A 209 13.58 -2.50 -22.88
N ASN A 210 13.37 -3.79 -23.17
CA ASN A 210 14.42 -4.82 -23.04
C ASN A 210 15.63 -4.57 -23.96
N THR A 211 15.38 -3.96 -25.13
CA THR A 211 16.38 -3.49 -26.08
C THR A 211 16.31 -1.97 -26.10
N ILE A 212 17.43 -1.30 -25.84
CA ILE A 212 17.46 0.15 -25.63
C ILE A 212 18.05 0.83 -26.86
N HIS A 213 17.26 1.69 -27.49
CA HIS A 213 17.72 2.58 -28.54
C HIS A 213 18.07 3.95 -27.98
N PHE A 214 18.99 4.66 -28.64
CA PHE A 214 19.27 6.04 -28.27
C PHE A 214 18.02 6.91 -28.45
N GLY A 215 17.67 7.66 -27.41
CA GLY A 215 16.47 8.48 -27.34
C GLY A 215 15.31 7.81 -26.60
N ASP A 216 15.39 6.52 -26.26
CA ASP A 216 14.36 5.83 -25.49
C ASP A 216 14.25 6.36 -24.06
N ASP A 217 13.03 6.30 -23.50
CA ASP A 217 12.81 6.46 -22.07
C ASP A 217 12.95 5.09 -21.40
N VAL A 218 14.03 4.92 -20.62
CA VAL A 218 14.40 3.65 -20.00
C VAL A 218 14.05 3.66 -18.53
N SER A 219 13.40 2.60 -18.05
CA SER A 219 13.16 2.37 -16.62
C SER A 219 13.92 1.14 -16.15
N LEU A 220 14.85 1.33 -15.21
CA LEU A 220 15.63 0.28 -14.57
C LEU A 220 14.97 -0.08 -13.25
N SER A 221 14.81 -1.37 -12.97
CA SER A 221 14.20 -1.87 -11.75
C SER A 221 15.12 -2.88 -11.07
N CYS A 222 15.40 -2.65 -9.79
CA CYS A 222 16.17 -3.56 -8.97
C CYS A 222 15.23 -4.24 -7.98
N ILE A 223 14.96 -5.52 -8.24
CA ILE A 223 13.99 -6.32 -7.49
C ILE A 223 14.70 -6.91 -6.28
N THR A 224 14.29 -6.50 -5.09
CA THR A 224 14.93 -6.86 -3.83
C THR A 224 14.01 -7.66 -2.93
N THR A 225 14.60 -8.48 -2.08
CA THR A 225 13.96 -9.12 -0.93
C THR A 225 14.72 -8.76 0.33
N GLY A 226 14.09 -8.90 1.49
CA GLY A 226 14.67 -8.52 2.77
C GLY A 226 13.57 -8.08 3.73
N ASN A 227 13.83 -8.19 5.03
CA ASN A 227 12.90 -7.74 6.05
C ASN A 227 13.65 -7.05 7.21
N PRO A 228 13.43 -5.74 7.45
CA PRO A 228 12.57 -4.81 6.70
C PRO A 228 12.91 -4.72 5.21
N HIS A 229 11.94 -4.31 4.38
CA HIS A 229 12.16 -4.18 2.94
C HIS A 229 13.35 -3.25 2.66
N PRO A 230 14.30 -3.64 1.79
CA PRO A 230 15.50 -2.84 1.58
C PRO A 230 15.18 -1.49 0.94
N LYS A 231 15.97 -0.46 1.31
CA LYS A 231 16.13 0.76 0.53
C LYS A 231 17.08 0.45 -0.63
N THR A 232 16.74 0.93 -1.82
CA THR A 232 17.47 0.59 -3.05
C THR A 232 17.99 1.85 -3.73
N GLU A 233 19.26 1.83 -4.12
CA GLU A 233 19.98 2.94 -4.74
C GLU A 233 20.72 2.48 -6.00
N PHE A 234 20.78 3.32 -7.02
CA PHE A 234 21.55 3.06 -8.25
C PHE A 234 22.77 3.97 -8.33
N LEU A 235 23.91 3.39 -8.68
CA LEU A 235 25.17 4.09 -8.90
C LEU A 235 25.58 3.89 -10.35
N PHE A 236 25.96 4.96 -11.03
CA PHE A 236 26.59 4.88 -12.35
C PHE A 236 28.11 4.86 -12.18
N LEU A 237 28.75 3.84 -12.76
CA LEU A 237 30.19 3.62 -12.65
C LEU A 237 30.84 4.12 -13.94
N HIS A 238 31.36 5.36 -13.92
CA HIS A 238 32.02 5.95 -15.09
C HIS A 238 33.53 5.78 -14.98
N SER A 239 34.17 5.15 -15.97
CA SER A 239 35.64 5.15 -16.16
C SER A 239 36.49 4.88 -14.90
N GLY A 240 36.07 3.93 -14.07
CA GLY A 240 36.79 3.53 -12.85
C GLY A 240 36.58 4.43 -11.64
N ASP A 241 35.86 5.54 -11.77
CA ASP A 241 35.51 6.45 -10.68
C ASP A 241 34.09 6.18 -10.20
N VAL A 242 33.99 5.70 -8.96
CA VAL A 242 32.73 5.33 -8.31
C VAL A 242 32.24 6.55 -7.55
N ASN A 243 31.44 7.46 -8.13
CA ASN A 243 30.75 8.49 -7.31
C ASN A 243 29.56 9.25 -7.94
N ASN A 244 29.10 8.92 -9.15
CA ASN A 244 27.86 9.54 -9.65
C ASN A 244 26.65 8.73 -9.18
N LEU A 245 26.16 9.07 -7.98
CA LEU A 245 24.83 8.67 -7.50
C LEU A 245 23.79 9.16 -8.52
N VAL A 246 23.23 8.24 -9.30
CA VAL A 246 22.04 8.55 -10.11
C VAL A 246 20.87 8.32 -9.17
N ALA A 247 20.49 9.39 -8.47
CA ALA A 247 19.53 9.34 -7.38
C ALA A 247 18.25 8.60 -7.82
N SER A 248 18.10 7.39 -7.31
CA SER A 248 16.83 6.68 -7.34
C SER A 248 16.07 7.04 -6.07
N PRO A 249 14.77 7.40 -6.16
CA PRO A 249 13.91 7.36 -4.99
C PRO A 249 13.88 5.93 -4.44
N SER A 250 13.54 5.79 -3.15
CA SER A 250 13.44 4.54 -2.37
C SER A 250 12.51 3.45 -2.96
N SER A 251 11.93 3.69 -4.14
CA SER A 251 11.11 2.78 -4.93
C SER A 251 11.86 1.65 -5.64
N GLY A 252 13.20 1.68 -5.70
CA GLY A 252 13.98 0.68 -6.43
C GLY A 252 13.88 0.76 -7.95
N ILE A 253 13.37 1.89 -8.48
CA ILE A 253 13.26 2.16 -9.91
C ILE A 253 14.04 3.44 -10.26
N LEU A 254 14.96 3.34 -11.22
CA LEU A 254 15.67 4.46 -11.81
C LEU A 254 15.13 4.73 -13.23
N LYS A 255 14.64 5.94 -13.47
CA LYS A 255 14.16 6.38 -14.80
C LYS A 255 15.22 7.24 -15.48
N ILE A 256 15.53 6.91 -16.73
CA ILE A 256 16.44 7.65 -17.61
C ILE A 256 15.62 8.08 -18.82
N THR A 257 15.35 9.38 -18.94
CA THR A 257 14.65 9.93 -20.11
C THR A 257 15.63 10.21 -21.23
N LYS A 258 15.27 9.89 -22.47
CA LYS A 258 16.12 10.10 -23.67
C LYS A 258 17.53 9.52 -23.49
N PHE A 259 17.61 8.20 -23.41
CA PHE A 259 18.86 7.46 -23.23
C PHE A 259 19.93 7.89 -24.25
N SER A 260 21.12 8.26 -23.76
CA SER A 260 22.21 8.80 -24.57
C SER A 260 23.52 8.06 -24.29
N ARG A 261 24.58 8.34 -25.08
CA ARG A 261 25.92 7.77 -24.84
C ARG A 261 26.49 8.07 -23.45
N ASN A 262 26.00 9.10 -22.76
CA ASN A 262 26.43 9.42 -21.39
C ASN A 262 25.79 8.51 -20.33
N ASN A 263 24.73 7.79 -20.71
CA ASN A 263 24.03 6.81 -19.88
C ASN A 263 24.45 5.37 -20.23
N ASP A 264 25.13 5.19 -21.36
CA ASP A 264 25.73 3.92 -21.74
C ASP A 264 26.87 3.58 -20.79
N GLY A 265 26.80 2.42 -20.13
CA GLY A 265 27.84 2.01 -19.20
C GLY A 265 27.41 1.01 -18.12
N LEU A 266 28.26 0.93 -17.10
CA LEU A 266 28.13 0.00 -16.01
C LEU A 266 27.38 0.65 -14.84
N TYR A 267 26.33 -0.02 -14.39
CA TYR A 267 25.52 0.39 -13.26
C TYR A 267 25.71 -0.56 -12.09
N ARG A 268 25.46 -0.07 -10.88
CA ARG A 268 25.39 -0.87 -9.66
C ARG A 268 24.09 -0.57 -8.93
N CYS A 269 23.32 -1.61 -8.64
CA CYS A 269 22.25 -1.54 -7.66
C CYS A 269 22.81 -1.88 -6.27
N VAL A 270 22.47 -1.09 -5.26
CA VAL A 270 22.76 -1.35 -3.85
C VAL A 270 21.44 -1.41 -3.09
N ALA A 271 21.19 -2.53 -2.42
CA ALA A 271 20.04 -2.77 -1.56
C ALA A 271 20.50 -2.78 -0.10
N THR A 272 19.87 -2.02 0.79
CA THR A 272 20.30 -1.87 2.19
C THR A 272 19.11 -1.96 3.15
N ASN A 273 19.26 -2.73 4.23
CA ASN A 273 18.36 -2.68 5.37
C ASN A 273 19.17 -2.71 6.69
N VAL A 274 18.49 -2.73 7.84
CA VAL A 274 19.16 -2.72 9.16
C VAL A 274 20.05 -3.93 9.44
N LEU A 275 19.96 -4.99 8.63
CA LEU A 275 20.73 -6.23 8.78
C LEU A 275 21.91 -6.31 7.81
N GLY A 276 22.07 -5.36 6.88
CA GLY A 276 23.21 -5.32 5.97
C GLY A 276 22.91 -4.70 4.63
N HIS A 277 23.72 -5.04 3.63
CA HIS A 277 23.56 -4.60 2.24
C HIS A 277 23.91 -5.72 1.26
N ASP A 278 23.32 -5.65 0.06
CA ASP A 278 23.64 -6.49 -1.09
C ASP A 278 23.82 -5.58 -2.32
N GLN A 279 24.67 -5.97 -3.26
CA GLN A 279 24.95 -5.16 -4.44
C GLN A 279 25.21 -6.01 -5.69
N VAL A 280 24.66 -5.57 -6.82
CA VAL A 280 24.84 -6.22 -8.13
C VAL A 280 25.21 -5.17 -9.16
N GLN A 281 26.21 -5.49 -9.99
CA GLN A 281 26.59 -4.69 -11.15
C GLN A 281 25.96 -5.27 -12.42
N PHE A 282 25.53 -4.39 -13.32
CA PHE A 282 24.95 -4.76 -14.61
C PHE A 282 25.30 -3.69 -15.64
N LYS A 283 25.42 -4.10 -16.91
CA LYS A 283 25.79 -3.21 -18.01
C LYS A 283 24.56 -2.88 -18.84
N ILE A 284 24.46 -1.63 -19.25
CA ILE A 284 23.42 -1.15 -20.16
C ILE A 284 24.08 -0.43 -21.31
N ASP A 285 23.79 -0.88 -22.52
CA ASP A 285 24.35 -0.36 -23.76
C ASP A 285 23.21 0.06 -24.69
N GLY A 286 23.36 1.21 -25.34
CA GLY A 286 22.41 1.69 -26.34
C GLY A 286 22.77 1.22 -27.73
N ILE A 287 21.77 0.85 -28.53
CA ILE A 287 21.94 0.58 -29.96
C ILE A 287 21.38 1.73 -30.81
N LEU A 288 21.93 1.85 -32.02
CA LEU A 288 21.47 2.81 -33.03
C LEU A 288 20.16 2.36 -33.69
#